data_AF-A0A8C4D8Y1-F1
#
_entry.id   AF-A0A8C4D8Y1-F1
#
_cell.length_a   1.000
_cell.length_b   1.000
_cell.length_c   1.000
_cell.angle_alpha   90.00
_cell.angle_beta   90.00
_cell.angle_gamma   90.00
#
_symmetry.space_group_name_H-M   'P 1'
#
loop_
_entity.id
_entity.type
_entity.pdbx_description
1 polymer ?
#
loop_
_entity_poly.entity_id
_entity_poly.type
_entity_poly.pdbx_seq_one_letter_code
_entity_poly.pdbx_strand_id
1 'polypeptide(L)'
;MYTISNAETVPDEPCCSSNAVKQRVRVQLNAFRAQWMSELKSSSGASGTTDRLLRAKGLKRTQEIAREEKATELFLRAVQEEQNGAVYEAIKFYRMAMQIVPDIEFKINYSRPPDTDRGGGNYMKDNDVDGEIEDLLAYFEQELTLESSFPKICIPELDMTQTHISALPREILMYIFRWVVSSELDMRALEQLSLVCRGFYICARDPEIWHLACVRVWGRNCTKVVPFKSWREMFLQRPRVRFDGVYISKTSYIRQGEESLDGYYRAWHHVEYYRYLRFFPDGHVIMLTTPEDPLTVVPRLRTWNTRMDSALLGHFRLSQETDNQTKVFAVVCKKKEEKAAEFQRNRFCRRNPPPEAEHSFHVGLHLSSGGRQSFSKLVWIHHSCHITYKQTGETVVTAFELDRMYSPFLFARVKSYTAFSDQPL
;
A
#
# COMPACT_ATOMS: atom_id res chain seq x y z
N MET A 1 52.33 9.92 72.68
CA MET A 1 51.77 8.66 73.23
C MET A 1 50.99 8.00 72.12
N TYR A 2 51.45 6.81 71.69
CA TYR A 2 50.72 5.75 70.96
C TYR A 2 50.12 6.08 69.58
N THR A 3 50.22 5.27 68.52
CA THR A 3 51.07 4.16 68.07
C THR A 3 50.67 3.91 66.60
N ILE A 4 51.54 3.22 65.87
CA ILE A 4 51.53 2.86 64.44
C ILE A 4 50.39 1.89 64.06
N SER A 5 50.22 1.68 62.73
CA SER A 5 49.59 0.56 61.98
C SER A 5 48.11 0.73 61.59
N ASN A 6 47.62 0.49 60.36
CA ASN A 6 48.10 -0.32 59.23
C ASN A 6 47.68 0.24 57.86
N ALA A 7 48.47 -0.11 56.85
CA ALA A 7 48.19 0.05 55.43
C ALA A 7 47.16 -0.99 54.94
N GLU A 8 46.20 -0.56 54.15
CA GLU A 8 45.50 -1.41 53.18
C GLU A 8 45.44 -0.69 51.83
N THR A 9 46.35 -1.10 50.97
CA THR A 9 46.37 -0.86 49.53
C THR A 9 45.13 -1.47 48.89
N VAL A 10 44.29 -0.63 48.29
CA VAL A 10 43.21 -1.03 47.38
C VAL A 10 43.85 -1.58 46.11
N PRO A 11 43.57 -2.83 45.69
CA PRO A 11 44.09 -3.37 44.44
C PRO A 11 43.28 -2.84 43.25
N ASP A 12 44.00 -2.37 42.23
CA ASP A 12 43.47 -2.03 40.91
C ASP A 12 42.71 -3.23 40.31
N GLU A 13 41.44 -3.02 39.94
CA GLU A 13 40.67 -3.99 39.16
C GLU A 13 41.26 -4.10 37.75
N PRO A 14 41.64 -5.31 37.28
CA PRO A 14 42.04 -5.51 35.90
C PRO A 14 40.80 -5.54 35.01
N CYS A 15 40.78 -4.67 34.00
CA CYS A 15 39.80 -4.64 32.92
C CYS A 15 39.67 -6.03 32.27
N CYS A 16 38.67 -6.81 32.68
CA CYS A 16 38.48 -8.17 32.22
C CYS A 16 37.87 -8.15 30.81
N SER A 17 38.71 -8.52 29.84
CA SER A 17 38.44 -8.52 28.40
C SER A 17 37.06 -9.06 27.99
N SER A 18 36.36 -8.33 27.11
CA SER A 18 35.07 -8.73 26.51
C SER A 18 35.12 -10.07 25.75
N ASN A 19 36.32 -10.59 25.49
CA ASN A 19 36.56 -11.89 24.87
C ASN A 19 36.25 -13.07 25.80
N ALA A 20 36.51 -12.96 27.11
CA ALA A 20 36.25 -14.05 28.05
C ALA A 20 34.73 -14.34 28.18
N VAL A 21 33.91 -13.28 28.17
CA VAL A 21 32.44 -13.40 28.19
C VAL A 21 31.92 -14.00 26.89
N LYS A 22 32.45 -13.57 25.73
CA LYS A 22 32.09 -14.14 24.42
C LYS A 22 32.46 -15.62 24.30
N GLN A 23 33.61 -16.04 24.82
CA GLN A 23 34.00 -17.44 24.83
C GLN A 23 33.07 -18.28 25.71
N ARG A 24 32.67 -17.77 26.89
CA ARG A 24 31.74 -18.46 27.80
C ARG A 24 30.37 -18.72 27.14
N VAL A 25 29.82 -17.72 26.44
CA VAL A 25 28.55 -17.86 25.70
C VAL A 25 28.67 -18.88 24.56
N ARG A 26 29.80 -18.89 23.85
CA ARG A 26 30.05 -19.82 22.73
C ARG A 26 30.12 -21.28 23.20
N VAL A 27 30.73 -21.52 24.36
CA VAL A 27 30.79 -22.85 24.99
C VAL A 27 29.39 -23.30 25.42
N GLN A 28 28.59 -22.43 26.03
CA GLN A 28 27.21 -22.74 26.42
C GLN A 28 26.31 -23.07 25.22
N LEU A 29 26.43 -22.32 24.12
CA LEU A 29 25.70 -22.61 22.88
C LEU A 29 26.08 -23.95 22.25
N ASN A 30 27.36 -24.33 22.32
CA ASN A 30 27.81 -25.62 21.81
C ASN A 30 27.32 -26.79 22.67
N ALA A 31 27.29 -26.62 24.00
CA ALA A 31 26.72 -27.61 24.90
C ALA A 31 25.22 -27.81 24.64
N PHE A 32 24.47 -26.72 24.46
CA PHE A 32 23.05 -26.77 24.11
C PHE A 32 22.81 -27.49 22.78
N ARG A 33 23.60 -27.18 21.74
CA ARG A 33 23.49 -27.85 20.43
C ARG A 33 23.78 -29.35 20.52
N ALA A 34 24.76 -29.75 21.33
CA ALA A 34 25.08 -31.16 21.53
C ALA A 34 23.94 -31.91 22.25
N GLN A 35 23.34 -31.28 23.26
CA GLN A 35 22.22 -31.84 24.01
C GLN A 35 20.97 -31.98 23.14
N TRP A 36 20.65 -30.95 22.35
CA TRP A 36 19.54 -30.98 21.40
C TRP A 36 19.72 -32.03 20.29
N MET A 37 20.94 -32.19 19.76
CA MET A 37 21.23 -33.25 18.79
C MET A 37 21.16 -34.66 19.40
N SER A 38 21.43 -34.80 20.70
CA SER A 38 21.27 -36.06 21.43
C SER A 38 19.79 -36.41 21.63
N GLU A 39 18.95 -35.42 21.95
CA GLU A 39 17.49 -35.57 22.07
C GLU A 39 16.82 -35.95 20.74
N LEU A 40 17.27 -35.35 19.63
CA LEU A 40 16.79 -35.75 18.30
C LEU A 40 17.14 -37.20 17.98
N LYS A 41 18.35 -37.66 18.36
CA LYS A 41 18.78 -39.04 18.13
C LYS A 41 18.06 -40.04 19.05
N SER A 42 17.82 -39.69 20.31
CA SER A 42 17.08 -40.56 21.24
C SER A 42 15.59 -40.68 20.87
N SER A 43 14.99 -39.64 20.27
CA SER A 43 13.61 -39.67 19.78
C SER A 43 13.36 -40.59 18.57
N SER A 44 14.43 -41.08 17.92
CA SER A 44 14.35 -41.93 16.72
C SER A 44 14.34 -43.45 17.01
N GLY A 45 14.41 -43.85 18.29
CA GLY A 45 14.44 -45.25 18.71
C GLY A 45 13.08 -45.84 19.07
N ALA A 46 12.13 -45.92 18.13
CA ALA A 46 10.92 -46.73 18.31
C ALA A 46 10.36 -47.28 16.97
N SER A 47 10.47 -48.60 16.81
CA SER A 47 9.64 -49.50 16.00
C SER A 47 9.69 -49.44 14.45
N GLY A 48 10.52 -50.31 13.86
CA GLY A 48 10.15 -51.38 12.92
C GLY A 48 9.45 -51.11 11.57
N THR A 49 8.91 -49.92 11.31
CA THR A 49 8.12 -49.61 10.09
C THR A 49 8.73 -48.52 9.20
N THR A 50 9.84 -47.91 9.64
CA THR A 50 10.51 -46.78 8.98
C THR A 50 11.47 -47.18 7.88
N ASP A 51 12.04 -48.39 7.89
CA ASP A 51 13.09 -48.78 6.94
C ASP A 51 12.60 -48.92 5.48
N ARG A 52 11.35 -49.37 5.26
CA ARG A 52 10.75 -49.39 3.92
C ARG A 52 10.42 -47.98 3.39
N LEU A 53 10.01 -47.07 4.27
CA LEU A 53 9.69 -45.68 3.93
C LEU A 53 10.94 -44.84 3.68
N LEU A 54 12.05 -45.11 4.39
CA LEU A 54 13.34 -44.45 4.19
C LEU A 54 14.01 -44.91 2.89
N ARG A 55 13.96 -46.21 2.55
CA ARG A 55 14.39 -46.69 1.21
C ARG A 55 13.58 -46.08 0.08
N ALA A 56 12.25 -46.02 0.21
CA ALA A 56 11.38 -45.41 -0.80
C ALA A 56 11.60 -43.89 -0.96
N LYS A 57 11.91 -43.16 0.12
CA LYS A 57 12.29 -41.74 0.07
C LYS A 57 13.68 -41.53 -0.53
N GLY A 58 14.64 -42.43 -0.25
CA GLY A 58 15.96 -42.41 -0.87
C GLY A 58 15.90 -42.58 -2.39
N LEU A 59 15.16 -43.59 -2.86
CA LEU A 59 14.93 -43.84 -4.29
C LEU A 59 14.24 -42.67 -5.01
N LYS A 60 13.24 -42.04 -4.39
CA LYS A 60 12.57 -40.84 -4.95
C LYS A 60 13.53 -39.66 -5.07
N ARG A 61 14.38 -39.43 -4.06
CA ARG A 61 15.36 -38.33 -4.08
C ARG A 61 16.45 -38.57 -5.13
N THR A 62 16.93 -39.80 -5.29
CA THR A 62 17.86 -40.16 -6.37
C THR A 62 17.23 -39.96 -7.75
N GLN A 63 15.93 -40.25 -7.88
CA GLN A 63 15.20 -40.09 -9.14
C GLN A 63 14.89 -38.61 -9.46
N GLU A 64 14.68 -37.77 -8.44
CA GLU A 64 14.58 -36.31 -8.59
C GLU A 64 15.92 -35.70 -9.00
N ILE A 65 17.03 -36.10 -8.36
CA ILE A 65 18.38 -35.65 -8.73
C ILE A 65 18.71 -36.03 -10.18
N ALA A 66 18.43 -37.27 -10.60
CA ALA A 66 18.67 -37.69 -11.98
C ALA A 66 17.79 -36.94 -13.02
N ARG A 67 16.60 -36.48 -12.62
CA ARG A 67 15.74 -35.64 -13.46
C ARG A 67 16.27 -34.22 -13.55
N GLU A 68 16.77 -33.68 -12.44
CA GLU A 68 17.42 -32.37 -12.40
C GLU A 68 18.68 -32.37 -13.26
N GLU A 69 19.56 -33.36 -13.14
CA GLU A 69 20.78 -33.49 -13.97
C GLU A 69 20.46 -33.58 -15.47
N LYS A 70 19.41 -34.30 -15.84
CA LYS A 70 18.98 -34.37 -17.25
C LYS A 70 18.41 -33.03 -17.75
N ALA A 71 17.69 -32.31 -16.88
CA ALA A 71 17.17 -31.00 -17.22
C ALA A 71 18.29 -29.95 -17.34
N THR A 72 19.34 -30.03 -16.49
CA THR A 72 20.50 -29.13 -16.57
C THR A 72 21.32 -29.37 -17.84
N GLU A 73 21.54 -30.63 -18.24
CA GLU A 73 22.25 -30.94 -19.47
C GLU A 73 21.53 -30.36 -20.71
N LEU A 74 20.21 -30.52 -20.78
CA LEU A 74 19.40 -29.96 -21.86
C LEU A 74 19.42 -28.42 -21.87
N PHE A 75 19.40 -27.80 -20.69
CA PHE A 75 19.45 -26.35 -20.55
C PHE A 75 20.82 -25.79 -20.99
N LEU A 76 21.93 -26.40 -20.57
CA LEU A 76 23.28 -25.99 -20.97
C LEU A 76 23.50 -26.16 -22.48
N ARG A 77 22.94 -27.21 -23.08
CA ARG A 77 22.95 -27.39 -24.52
C ARG A 77 22.17 -26.29 -25.25
N ALA A 78 21.04 -25.86 -24.70
CA ALA A 78 20.27 -24.74 -25.25
C ALA A 78 21.06 -23.43 -25.22
N VAL A 79 21.77 -23.16 -24.12
CA VAL A 79 22.67 -22.00 -23.97
C VAL A 79 23.79 -22.02 -25.01
N GLN A 80 24.39 -23.19 -25.25
CA GLN A 80 25.44 -23.34 -26.27
C GLN A 80 24.90 -23.03 -27.68
N GLU A 81 23.70 -23.51 -28.03
CA GLU A 81 23.09 -23.22 -29.32
C GLU A 81 22.65 -21.75 -29.46
N GLU A 82 22.26 -21.11 -28.36
CA GLU A 82 21.97 -19.67 -28.32
C GLU A 82 23.26 -18.86 -28.56
N GLN A 83 24.39 -19.25 -27.94
CA GLN A 83 25.71 -18.66 -28.20
C GLN A 83 26.21 -18.90 -29.63
N ASN A 84 25.87 -20.04 -30.22
CA ASN A 84 26.19 -20.37 -31.61
C ASN A 84 25.26 -19.63 -32.62
N GLY A 85 24.25 -18.88 -32.15
CA GLY A 85 23.30 -18.14 -32.98
C GLY A 85 22.14 -18.99 -33.54
N ALA A 86 22.05 -20.27 -33.19
CA ALA A 86 21.02 -21.21 -33.61
C ALA A 86 19.77 -21.13 -32.70
N VAL A 87 19.17 -19.94 -32.61
CA VAL A 87 18.09 -19.61 -31.65
C VAL A 87 16.87 -20.53 -31.76
N TYR A 88 16.50 -20.97 -32.96
CA TYR A 88 15.37 -21.88 -33.17
C TYR A 88 15.60 -23.29 -32.60
N GLU A 89 16.86 -23.75 -32.61
CA GLU A 89 17.24 -25.05 -32.05
C GLU A 89 17.39 -24.94 -30.53
N ALA A 90 17.93 -23.83 -30.03
CA ALA A 90 17.98 -23.50 -28.61
C ALA A 90 16.59 -23.53 -27.94
N ILE A 91 15.56 -22.93 -28.56
CA ILE A 91 14.18 -22.91 -28.03
C ILE A 91 13.62 -24.33 -27.84
N LYS A 92 13.97 -25.29 -28.71
CA LYS A 92 13.52 -26.68 -28.55
C LYS A 92 14.08 -27.29 -27.27
N PHE A 93 15.37 -27.11 -27.03
CA PHE A 93 16.05 -27.63 -25.85
C PHE A 93 15.59 -26.94 -24.56
N TYR A 94 15.35 -25.63 -24.57
CA TYR A 94 14.76 -24.92 -23.43
C TYR A 94 13.37 -25.44 -23.06
N ARG A 95 12.50 -25.66 -24.05
CA ARG A 95 11.16 -26.23 -23.81
C ARG A 95 11.24 -27.64 -23.23
N MET A 96 12.17 -28.47 -23.71
CA MET A 96 12.38 -29.81 -23.18
C MET A 96 12.91 -29.79 -21.75
N ALA A 97 13.81 -28.88 -21.40
CA ALA A 97 14.31 -28.73 -20.02
C ALA A 97 13.20 -28.29 -19.06
N MET A 98 12.40 -27.28 -19.43
CA MET A 98 11.27 -26.80 -18.62
C MET A 98 10.16 -27.83 -18.42
N GLN A 99 9.96 -28.73 -19.40
CA GLN A 99 8.99 -29.83 -19.26
C GLN A 99 9.41 -30.85 -18.18
N ILE A 100 10.72 -31.01 -17.93
CA ILE A 100 11.23 -31.91 -16.90
C ILE A 100 11.25 -31.20 -15.54
N VAL A 101 11.76 -29.97 -15.49
CA VAL A 101 11.83 -29.13 -14.28
C VAL A 101 11.39 -27.70 -14.63
N PRO A 102 10.17 -27.27 -14.24
CA PRO A 102 9.60 -25.97 -14.64
C PRO A 102 10.37 -24.74 -14.15
N ASP A 103 11.22 -24.86 -13.14
CA ASP A 103 12.00 -23.80 -12.48
C ASP A 103 13.52 -23.93 -12.69
N ILE A 104 13.94 -24.67 -13.72
CA ILE A 104 15.36 -24.99 -13.98
C ILE A 104 16.23 -23.74 -14.17
N GLU A 105 15.67 -22.65 -14.72
CA GLU A 105 16.36 -21.38 -14.98
C GLU A 105 16.80 -20.65 -13.69
N PHE A 106 16.12 -20.89 -12.57
CA PHE A 106 16.48 -20.29 -11.28
C PHE A 106 17.46 -21.18 -10.50
N LYS A 107 17.49 -22.48 -10.80
CA LYS A 107 18.39 -23.45 -10.17
C LYS A 107 19.78 -23.43 -10.79
N ILE A 108 19.85 -23.25 -12.10
CA ILE A 108 21.11 -23.01 -12.80
C ILE A 108 21.33 -21.51 -12.73
N ASN A 109 22.34 -21.09 -11.97
CA ASN A 109 22.68 -19.68 -11.77
C ASN A 109 23.23 -19.08 -13.08
N TYR A 110 22.37 -18.96 -14.11
CA TYR A 110 22.69 -18.53 -15.45
C TYR A 110 22.23 -17.08 -15.62
N SER A 111 23.16 -16.16 -15.45
CA SER A 111 22.99 -14.75 -15.82
C SER A 111 23.31 -14.61 -17.31
N ARG A 112 22.27 -14.40 -18.13
CA ARG A 112 22.39 -14.08 -19.56
C ARG A 112 23.38 -12.90 -19.73
N PRO A 113 24.44 -13.04 -20.55
CA PRO A 113 25.30 -11.91 -20.92
C PRO A 113 24.46 -10.82 -21.60
N PRO A 114 24.67 -9.52 -21.32
CA PRO A 114 23.86 -8.47 -21.90
C PRO A 114 23.97 -8.50 -23.43
N ASP A 115 22.81 -8.59 -24.10
CA ASP A 115 22.68 -8.63 -25.55
C ASP A 115 23.33 -7.37 -26.18
N THR A 116 24.49 -7.53 -26.81
CA THR A 116 25.10 -6.51 -27.67
C THR A 116 24.51 -6.63 -29.07
N ASP A 117 23.33 -6.05 -29.31
CA ASP A 117 23.01 -5.26 -30.52
C ASP A 117 21.51 -4.97 -30.68
N ARG A 118 21.10 -3.76 -30.27
CA ARG A 118 20.16 -2.95 -31.04
C ARG A 118 20.28 -1.47 -30.65
N GLY A 119 21.08 -0.75 -31.42
CA GLY A 119 21.02 0.70 -31.67
C GLY A 119 20.62 1.61 -30.51
N GLY A 120 21.61 2.05 -29.73
CA GLY A 120 21.51 3.18 -28.81
C GLY A 120 22.89 3.80 -28.66
N GLY A 121 23.00 5.09 -28.90
CA GLY A 121 24.25 5.80 -29.20
C GLY A 121 25.36 5.70 -28.15
N ASN A 122 26.56 6.04 -28.60
CA ASN A 122 27.76 6.24 -27.79
C ASN A 122 27.45 7.09 -26.54
N TYR A 123 27.27 6.45 -25.40
CA TYR A 123 27.53 7.09 -24.12
C TYR A 123 29.02 6.94 -23.87
N MET A 124 29.72 8.08 -23.95
CA MET A 124 31.02 8.22 -23.33
C MET A 124 30.90 7.71 -21.90
N LYS A 125 31.66 6.66 -21.59
CA LYS A 125 31.83 6.15 -20.24
C LYS A 125 32.72 7.17 -19.51
N ASP A 126 32.12 8.28 -19.11
CA ASP A 126 32.78 9.22 -18.20
C ASP A 126 32.82 8.60 -16.81
N ASN A 127 34.05 8.23 -16.45
CA ASN A 127 34.59 7.99 -15.11
C ASN A 127 33.63 7.44 -14.05
N ASP A 128 33.87 6.18 -13.73
CA ASP A 128 33.46 5.49 -12.51
C ASP A 128 33.68 6.39 -11.27
N VAL A 129 32.60 7.01 -10.80
CA VAL A 129 32.42 7.37 -9.39
C VAL A 129 31.32 6.46 -8.87
N ASP A 130 31.66 5.18 -8.70
CA ASP A 130 30.89 4.19 -7.93
C ASP A 130 30.98 4.52 -6.41
N GLY A 131 30.66 5.76 -6.06
CA GLY A 131 30.12 6.06 -4.75
C GLY A 131 28.61 5.97 -4.90
N GLU A 132 27.96 5.07 -4.16
CA GLU A 132 26.51 5.13 -4.01
C GLU A 132 26.16 6.57 -3.63
N ILE A 133 25.50 7.32 -4.52
CA ILE A 133 25.05 8.68 -4.21
C ILE A 133 23.95 8.54 -3.18
N GLU A 134 24.33 8.50 -1.90
CA GLU A 134 23.44 8.26 -0.76
C GLU A 134 22.35 9.33 -0.67
N ASP A 135 22.66 10.56 -1.12
CA ASP A 135 21.72 11.69 -1.17
C ASP A 135 21.70 12.37 -2.54
N LEU A 136 20.84 11.84 -3.42
CA LEU A 136 20.56 12.43 -4.75
C LEU A 136 20.08 13.89 -4.67
N LEU A 137 19.41 14.28 -3.58
CA LEU A 137 18.87 15.62 -3.41
C LEU A 137 20.02 16.61 -3.21
N ALA A 138 20.91 16.32 -2.26
CA ALA A 138 22.10 17.10 -1.99
C ALA A 138 23.04 17.14 -3.21
N TYR A 139 23.18 16.02 -3.91
CA TYR A 139 23.99 15.94 -5.13
C TYR A 139 23.47 16.89 -6.23
N PHE A 140 22.16 16.85 -6.54
CA PHE A 140 21.59 17.75 -7.56
C PHE A 140 21.60 19.22 -7.13
N GLU A 141 21.42 19.52 -5.83
CA GLU A 141 21.53 20.89 -5.31
C GLU A 141 22.96 21.44 -5.47
N GLN A 142 23.98 20.62 -5.20
CA GLN A 142 25.37 20.98 -5.39
C GLN A 142 25.69 21.22 -6.88
N GLU A 143 25.21 20.36 -7.78
CA GLU A 143 25.44 20.51 -9.22
C GLU A 143 24.82 21.82 -9.76
N LEU A 144 23.57 22.12 -9.40
CA LEU A 144 22.89 23.34 -9.84
C LEU A 144 23.55 24.62 -9.31
N THR A 145 24.04 24.60 -8.08
CA THR A 145 24.70 25.77 -7.48
C THR A 145 26.08 26.06 -8.08
N LEU A 146 26.75 25.03 -8.63
CA LEU A 146 28.04 25.18 -9.31
C LEU A 146 27.89 25.70 -10.76
N GLU A 147 26.78 25.40 -11.44
CA GLU A 147 26.58 25.78 -12.84
C GLU A 147 26.37 27.29 -13.06
N SER A 148 25.75 28.02 -12.10
CA SER A 148 25.54 29.47 -12.24
C SER A 148 25.09 30.18 -10.96
N SER A 149 25.29 31.50 -10.90
CA SER A 149 24.76 32.37 -9.82
C SER A 149 23.22 32.43 -9.78
N PHE A 150 22.54 32.01 -10.85
CA PHE A 150 21.08 31.88 -10.96
C PHE A 150 20.73 30.53 -11.59
N PRO A 151 20.66 29.45 -10.79
CA PRO A 151 20.47 28.09 -11.30
C PRO A 151 19.19 27.99 -12.12
N LYS A 152 19.34 27.59 -13.39
CA LYS A 152 18.19 27.29 -14.25
C LYS A 152 17.60 25.94 -13.85
N ILE A 153 16.34 25.93 -13.43
CA ILE A 153 15.65 24.73 -12.95
C ILE A 153 15.49 23.66 -14.05
N CYS A 154 15.35 24.10 -15.29
CA CYS A 154 15.17 23.23 -16.44
C CYS A 154 15.86 23.87 -17.65
N ILE A 155 16.35 23.05 -18.56
CA ILE A 155 17.01 23.49 -19.79
C ILE A 155 16.37 22.71 -20.94
N PRO A 156 15.99 23.36 -22.04
CA PRO A 156 15.48 22.66 -23.20
C PRO A 156 16.58 21.78 -23.80
N GLU A 157 16.26 20.52 -24.09
CA GLU A 157 17.19 19.60 -24.77
C GLU A 157 17.35 19.95 -26.26
N LEU A 158 16.32 20.53 -26.86
CA LEU A 158 16.26 20.90 -28.28
C LEU A 158 15.99 22.39 -28.43
N ASP A 159 16.51 22.99 -29.49
CA ASP A 159 16.19 24.37 -29.84
C ASP A 159 14.72 24.49 -30.23
N MET A 160 13.99 25.33 -29.51
CA MET A 160 12.55 25.55 -29.70
C MET A 160 12.28 26.98 -30.16
N THR A 161 11.32 27.15 -31.07
CA THR A 161 10.83 28.47 -31.51
C THR A 161 9.86 29.11 -30.53
N GLN A 162 9.24 28.32 -29.65
CA GLN A 162 8.31 28.77 -28.61
C GLN A 162 9.02 28.97 -27.26
N THR A 163 8.43 29.79 -26.39
CA THR A 163 8.95 30.04 -25.03
C THR A 163 8.93 28.76 -24.20
N HIS A 164 10.11 28.33 -23.75
CA HIS A 164 10.26 27.15 -22.90
C HIS A 164 9.86 27.43 -21.44
N ILE A 165 9.41 26.40 -20.72
CA ILE A 165 8.97 26.49 -19.31
C ILE A 165 10.08 26.99 -18.38
N SER A 166 11.35 26.82 -18.77
CA SER A 166 12.52 27.33 -18.02
C SER A 166 12.61 28.85 -17.95
N ALA A 167 11.85 29.58 -18.77
CA ALA A 167 11.78 31.03 -18.68
C ALA A 167 11.01 31.52 -17.44
N LEU A 168 10.26 30.63 -16.77
CA LEU A 168 9.50 30.97 -15.58
C LEU A 168 10.41 31.04 -14.33
N PRO A 169 10.23 32.06 -13.47
CA PRO A 169 10.87 32.09 -12.16
C PRO A 169 10.50 30.89 -11.28
N ARG A 170 11.39 30.54 -10.33
CA ARG A 170 11.19 29.41 -9.40
C ARG A 170 9.86 29.50 -8.68
N GLU A 171 9.47 30.70 -8.25
CA GLU A 171 8.25 30.97 -7.49
C GLU A 171 7.00 30.59 -8.29
N ILE A 172 7.00 30.90 -9.59
CA ILE A 172 5.90 30.57 -10.51
C ILE A 172 5.86 29.06 -10.77
N LEU A 173 7.01 28.42 -10.93
CA LEU A 173 7.08 26.96 -11.05
C LEU A 173 6.56 26.28 -9.77
N MET A 174 6.96 26.76 -8.60
CA MET A 174 6.46 26.25 -7.32
C MET A 174 4.95 26.49 -7.14
N TYR A 175 4.40 27.56 -7.72
CA TYR A 175 2.95 27.77 -7.79
C TYR A 175 2.27 26.74 -8.70
N ILE A 176 2.84 26.47 -9.89
CA ILE A 176 2.36 25.41 -10.80
C ILE A 176 2.41 24.04 -10.12
N PHE A 177 3.45 23.74 -9.32
CA PHE A 177 3.56 22.44 -8.64
C PHE A 177 2.45 22.27 -7.59
N ARG A 178 2.05 23.35 -6.90
CA ARG A 178 0.88 23.34 -6.01
C ARG A 178 -0.42 23.08 -6.76
N TRP A 179 -0.55 23.57 -8.00
CA TRP A 179 -1.68 23.24 -8.88
C TRP A 179 -1.69 21.79 -9.34
N VAL A 180 -0.51 21.22 -9.60
CA VAL A 180 -0.35 19.79 -9.96
C VAL A 180 -0.79 18.88 -8.82
N VAL A 181 -0.44 19.22 -7.57
CA VAL A 181 -0.92 18.47 -6.40
C VAL A 181 -2.41 18.67 -6.19
N SER A 182 -2.93 19.89 -6.42
CA SER A 182 -4.36 20.23 -6.31
C SER A 182 -4.94 20.11 -4.90
N SER A 183 -6.15 20.63 -4.72
CA SER A 183 -7.01 20.37 -3.57
C SER A 183 -7.35 18.89 -3.36
N GLU A 184 -7.26 18.06 -4.42
CA GLU A 184 -7.49 16.60 -4.42
C GLU A 184 -6.25 15.77 -3.97
N LEU A 185 -5.11 16.42 -3.74
CA LEU A 185 -3.89 15.80 -3.20
C LEU A 185 -3.25 14.71 -4.09
N ASP A 186 -3.07 14.99 -5.39
CA ASP A 186 -2.38 14.09 -6.34
C ASP A 186 -0.85 14.16 -6.19
N MET A 187 -0.34 13.60 -5.10
CA MET A 187 1.10 13.49 -4.85
C MET A 187 1.82 12.60 -5.88
N ARG A 188 1.09 11.79 -6.65
CA ARG A 188 1.73 10.99 -7.70
C ARG A 188 2.03 11.84 -8.93
N ALA A 189 1.15 12.75 -9.31
CA ALA A 189 1.44 13.70 -10.39
C ALA A 189 2.69 14.53 -10.07
N LEU A 190 2.88 14.92 -8.81
CA LEU A 190 4.10 15.59 -8.34
C LEU A 190 5.36 14.71 -8.51
N GLU A 191 5.29 13.44 -8.13
CA GLU A 191 6.42 12.51 -8.32
C GLU A 191 6.68 12.23 -9.82
N GLN A 192 5.66 12.19 -10.67
CA GLN A 192 5.85 12.08 -12.13
C GLN A 192 6.53 13.32 -12.71
N LEU A 193 6.17 14.50 -12.21
CA LEU A 193 6.81 15.76 -12.57
C LEU A 193 8.29 15.76 -12.15
N SER A 194 8.61 15.15 -11.00
CA SER A 194 9.98 15.02 -10.49
C SER A 194 10.91 14.19 -11.41
N LEU A 195 10.36 13.39 -12.32
CA LEU A 195 11.12 12.57 -13.27
C LEU A 195 11.55 13.33 -14.54
N VAL A 196 11.11 14.58 -14.72
CA VAL A 196 11.37 15.36 -15.94
C VAL A 196 12.80 15.87 -16.00
N CYS A 197 13.30 16.49 -14.93
CA CYS A 197 14.67 17.00 -14.85
C CYS A 197 15.14 17.09 -13.39
N ARG A 198 16.45 17.28 -13.19
CA ARG A 198 17.07 17.44 -11.86
C ARG A 198 16.47 18.60 -11.05
N GLY A 199 16.21 19.76 -11.67
CA GLY A 199 15.59 20.88 -10.96
C GLY A 199 14.14 20.62 -10.58
N PHE A 200 13.37 19.90 -11.40
CA PHE A 200 12.00 19.48 -11.05
C PHE A 200 12.03 18.44 -9.93
N TYR A 201 13.03 17.57 -9.92
CA TYR A 201 13.26 16.61 -8.84
C TYR A 201 13.42 17.30 -7.48
N ILE A 202 14.22 18.37 -7.41
CA ILE A 202 14.43 19.18 -6.20
C ILE A 202 13.16 19.93 -5.84
N CYS A 203 12.54 20.64 -6.79
CA CYS A 203 11.33 21.42 -6.54
C CYS A 203 10.14 20.54 -6.07
N ALA A 204 10.03 19.31 -6.55
CA ALA A 204 9.00 18.36 -6.12
C ALA A 204 9.21 17.85 -4.69
N ARG A 205 10.42 18.01 -4.14
CA ARG A 205 10.80 17.63 -2.77
C ARG A 205 10.79 18.81 -1.81
N ASP A 206 10.31 19.97 -2.25
CA ASP A 206 10.20 21.17 -1.43
C ASP A 206 9.38 20.90 -0.15
N PRO A 207 9.91 21.19 1.05
CA PRO A 207 9.27 20.86 2.32
C PRO A 207 7.88 21.45 2.50
N GLU A 208 7.58 22.61 1.91
CA GLU A 208 6.27 23.27 2.05
C GLU A 208 5.16 22.46 1.40
N ILE A 209 5.39 21.91 0.21
CA ILE A 209 4.39 21.09 -0.49
C ILE A 209 4.03 19.87 0.36
N TRP A 210 5.04 19.19 0.91
CA TRP A 210 4.84 18.00 1.74
C TRP A 210 4.23 18.33 3.10
N HIS A 211 4.60 19.46 3.71
CA HIS A 211 3.97 19.96 4.93
C HIS A 211 2.48 20.24 4.73
N LEU A 212 2.11 20.99 3.69
CA LEU A 212 0.72 21.28 3.33
C LEU A 212 -0.06 19.98 3.08
N ALA A 213 0.54 19.02 2.36
CA ALA A 213 -0.05 17.72 2.13
C ALA A 213 -0.32 16.95 3.43
N CYS A 214 0.61 17.00 4.39
CA CYS A 214 0.44 16.36 5.70
C CYS A 214 -0.64 17.06 6.54
N VAL A 215 -0.66 18.40 6.56
CA VAL A 215 -1.71 19.18 7.24
C VAL A 215 -3.09 18.87 6.64
N ARG A 216 -3.18 18.68 5.32
CA ARG A 216 -4.44 18.30 4.65
C ARG A 216 -4.96 16.94 5.09
N VAL A 217 -4.07 15.95 5.26
CA VAL A 217 -4.45 14.57 5.64
C VAL A 217 -4.74 14.44 7.14
N TRP A 218 -3.89 15.00 8.00
CA TRP A 218 -3.91 14.77 9.45
C TRP A 218 -4.37 15.99 10.27
N GLY A 219 -4.57 17.15 9.64
CA GLY A 219 -5.02 18.36 10.29
C GLY A 219 -4.09 18.80 11.42
N ARG A 220 -4.69 19.24 12.54
CA ARG A 220 -3.96 19.69 13.74
C ARG A 220 -3.13 18.60 14.42
N ASN A 221 -3.31 17.34 14.07
CA ASN A 221 -2.51 16.21 14.58
C ASN A 221 -1.16 16.07 13.84
N CYS A 222 -0.80 17.08 13.03
CA CYS A 222 0.40 17.15 12.22
C CYS A 222 1.42 18.18 12.75
N THR A 223 1.46 18.43 14.06
CA THR A 223 2.28 19.49 14.66
C THR A 223 3.77 19.16 14.77
N LYS A 224 4.16 17.88 14.66
CA LYS A 224 5.56 17.46 14.79
C LYS A 224 5.91 16.47 13.67
N VAL A 225 7.09 16.65 13.09
CA VAL A 225 7.69 15.73 12.11
C VAL A 225 8.20 14.46 12.81
N VAL A 226 8.56 14.55 14.09
CA VAL A 226 9.07 13.43 14.89
C VAL A 226 8.03 12.30 14.96
N PRO A 227 8.39 11.03 14.68
CA PRO A 227 9.75 10.48 14.57
C PRO A 227 10.39 10.47 13.16
N PHE A 228 9.78 11.11 12.17
CA PHE A 228 10.26 11.14 10.79
C PHE A 228 11.35 12.20 10.59
N LYS A 229 12.20 12.04 9.55
CA LYS A 229 13.26 12.99 9.21
C LYS A 229 12.76 14.15 8.35
N SER A 230 11.69 13.95 7.58
CA SER A 230 11.09 14.97 6.71
C SER A 230 9.56 14.82 6.61
N TRP A 231 8.87 15.90 6.21
CA TRP A 231 7.44 15.86 5.90
C TRP A 231 7.10 14.85 4.80
N ARG A 232 8.00 14.70 3.81
CA ARG A 232 7.85 13.70 2.75
C ARG A 232 7.89 12.28 3.30
N GLU A 233 8.88 11.98 4.13
CA GLU A 233 9.00 10.67 4.76
C GLU A 233 7.77 10.35 5.60
N MET A 234 7.33 11.33 6.41
CA MET A 234 6.10 11.23 7.19
C MET A 234 4.89 10.94 6.30
N PHE A 235 4.75 11.64 5.17
CA PHE A 235 3.62 11.44 4.25
C PHE A 235 3.58 10.02 3.66
N LEU A 236 4.75 9.44 3.38
CA LEU A 236 4.89 8.12 2.75
C LEU A 236 4.75 6.98 3.75
N GLN A 237 5.27 7.14 4.96
CA GLN A 237 5.33 6.08 5.98
C GLN A 237 4.15 6.10 6.96
N ARG A 238 3.60 7.29 7.29
CA ARG A 238 2.49 7.39 8.24
C ARG A 238 1.21 6.85 7.62
N PRO A 239 0.48 5.95 8.32
CA PRO A 239 -0.78 5.42 7.78
C PRO A 239 -1.80 6.52 7.51
N ARG A 240 -2.41 6.48 6.32
CA ARG A 240 -3.45 7.40 5.88
C ARG A 240 -4.43 6.76 4.92
N VAL A 241 -5.64 7.33 4.87
CA VAL A 241 -6.57 7.06 3.78
C VAL A 241 -6.07 7.66 2.48
N ARG A 242 -6.49 7.07 1.37
CA ARG A 242 -6.18 7.53 0.02
C ARG A 242 -7.38 8.22 -0.60
N PHE A 243 -7.10 9.31 -1.33
CA PHE A 243 -8.11 10.14 -2.00
C PHE A 243 -8.11 9.95 -3.53
N ASP A 244 -7.03 9.40 -4.08
CA ASP A 244 -6.82 9.15 -5.52
C ASP A 244 -7.57 7.92 -6.07
N GLY A 245 -8.66 7.53 -5.39
CA GLY A 245 -9.40 6.32 -5.72
C GLY A 245 -10.57 6.06 -4.79
N VAL A 246 -10.98 4.79 -4.75
CA VAL A 246 -12.18 4.34 -4.03
C VAL A 246 -11.89 3.01 -3.34
N TYR A 247 -12.45 2.83 -2.16
CA TYR A 247 -12.40 1.59 -1.41
C TYR A 247 -13.64 0.75 -1.75
N ILE A 248 -13.44 -0.48 -2.21
CA ILE A 248 -14.51 -1.35 -2.69
C ILE A 248 -14.55 -2.62 -1.84
N SER A 249 -15.72 -2.94 -1.32
CA SER A 249 -16.03 -4.20 -0.64
C SER A 249 -17.09 -4.94 -1.46
N LYS A 250 -16.78 -6.17 -1.88
CA LYS A 250 -17.72 -7.05 -2.58
C LYS A 250 -18.24 -8.08 -1.57
N THR A 251 -19.55 -8.27 -1.53
CA THR A 251 -20.20 -9.27 -0.69
C THR A 251 -21.16 -10.09 -1.56
N SER A 252 -21.08 -11.41 -1.43
CA SER A 252 -21.96 -12.34 -2.14
C SER A 252 -22.45 -13.41 -1.19
N TYR A 253 -23.75 -13.68 -1.20
CA TYR A 253 -24.36 -14.74 -0.40
C TYR A 253 -25.50 -15.41 -1.17
N ILE A 254 -25.82 -16.63 -0.77
CA ILE A 254 -26.93 -17.38 -1.34
C ILE A 254 -28.10 -17.26 -0.36
N ARG A 255 -29.27 -16.84 -0.85
CA ARG A 255 -30.52 -16.81 -0.07
C ARG A 255 -31.60 -17.64 -0.75
N GLN A 256 -32.47 -18.22 0.06
CA GLN A 256 -33.66 -18.88 -0.45
C GLN A 256 -34.66 -17.82 -0.93
N GLY A 257 -35.23 -18.05 -2.11
CA GLY A 257 -36.36 -17.31 -2.63
C GLY A 257 -37.66 -17.66 -1.92
N GLU A 258 -38.70 -16.89 -2.25
CA GLU A 258 -40.08 -17.20 -1.87
C GLU A 258 -40.52 -18.51 -2.52
N GLU A 259 -41.33 -19.28 -1.81
CA GLU A 259 -41.88 -20.53 -2.33
C GLU A 259 -42.91 -20.20 -3.42
N SER A 260 -42.86 -20.95 -4.53
CA SER A 260 -43.90 -20.87 -5.55
C SER A 260 -45.26 -21.18 -4.93
N LEU A 261 -46.35 -20.65 -5.49
CA LEU A 261 -47.72 -20.90 -5.03
C LEU A 261 -48.07 -22.41 -4.99
N ASP A 262 -47.42 -23.21 -5.84
CA ASP A 262 -47.59 -24.66 -5.91
C ASP A 262 -46.76 -25.42 -4.86
N GLY A 263 -45.90 -24.75 -4.09
CA GLY A 263 -45.09 -25.33 -3.00
C GLY A 263 -43.94 -26.25 -3.41
N TYR A 264 -43.84 -26.63 -4.69
CA TYR A 264 -42.82 -27.58 -5.17
C TYR A 264 -41.50 -26.93 -5.58
N TYR A 265 -41.51 -25.65 -5.95
CA TYR A 265 -40.31 -24.95 -6.41
C TYR A 265 -39.90 -23.84 -5.45
N ARG A 266 -38.61 -23.86 -5.08
CA ARG A 266 -37.97 -22.81 -4.28
C ARG A 266 -36.66 -22.40 -4.92
N ALA A 267 -36.66 -21.24 -5.55
CA ALA A 267 -35.46 -20.71 -6.22
C ALA A 267 -34.39 -20.37 -5.18
N TRP A 268 -33.12 -20.68 -5.49
CA TRP A 268 -31.98 -20.17 -4.75
C TRP A 268 -31.43 -18.94 -5.47
N HIS A 269 -31.33 -17.82 -4.76
CA HIS A 269 -30.82 -16.57 -5.30
C HIS A 269 -29.38 -16.36 -4.87
N HIS A 270 -28.48 -16.21 -5.84
CA HIS A 270 -27.15 -15.68 -5.60
C HIS A 270 -27.23 -14.14 -5.60
N VAL A 271 -27.10 -13.54 -4.42
CA VAL A 271 -27.13 -12.09 -4.24
C VAL A 271 -25.70 -11.59 -4.16
N GLU A 272 -25.34 -10.69 -5.06
CA GLU A 272 -24.07 -9.99 -5.07
C GLU A 272 -24.30 -8.49 -5.00
N TYR A 273 -23.52 -7.82 -4.16
CA TYR A 273 -23.52 -6.37 -4.08
C TYR A 273 -22.17 -5.81 -3.65
N TYR A 274 -22.01 -4.52 -3.90
CA TYR A 274 -20.80 -3.77 -3.63
C TYR A 274 -21.09 -2.65 -2.62
N ARG A 275 -20.11 -2.40 -1.76
CA ARG A 275 -20.02 -1.20 -0.93
C ARG A 275 -18.83 -0.39 -1.40
N TYR A 276 -19.08 0.87 -1.74
CA TYR A 276 -18.08 1.84 -2.16
C TYR A 276 -17.90 2.88 -1.06
N LEU A 277 -16.64 3.16 -0.72
CA LEU A 277 -16.24 4.25 0.15
C LEU A 277 -15.26 5.14 -0.58
N ARG A 278 -15.64 6.41 -0.78
CA ARG A 278 -14.73 7.42 -1.31
C ARG A 278 -14.49 8.49 -0.24
N PHE A 279 -13.22 8.74 0.04
CA PHE A 279 -12.77 9.81 0.92
C PHE A 279 -12.27 10.99 0.10
N PHE A 280 -12.46 12.19 0.63
CA PHE A 280 -11.97 13.44 0.05
C PHE A 280 -11.02 14.14 1.03
N PRO A 281 -10.05 14.93 0.55
CA PRO A 281 -9.06 15.56 1.43
C PRO A 281 -9.65 16.58 2.43
N ASP A 282 -10.86 17.08 2.17
CA ASP A 282 -11.63 18.00 3.02
C ASP A 282 -12.41 17.33 4.16
N GLY A 283 -12.23 16.03 4.35
CA GLY A 283 -12.89 15.29 5.41
C GLY A 283 -14.28 14.80 5.01
N HIS A 284 -14.70 14.97 3.75
CA HIS A 284 -15.93 14.38 3.25
C HIS A 284 -15.77 12.90 2.89
N VAL A 285 -16.86 12.14 3.01
CA VAL A 285 -16.92 10.72 2.63
C VAL A 285 -18.25 10.37 1.98
N ILE A 286 -18.18 9.64 0.87
CA ILE A 286 -19.36 9.01 0.25
C ILE A 286 -19.33 7.53 0.57
N MET A 287 -20.46 7.02 1.09
CA MET A 287 -20.73 5.59 1.23
C MET A 287 -21.90 5.19 0.34
N LEU A 288 -21.71 4.20 -0.52
CA LEU A 288 -22.75 3.71 -1.42
C LEU A 288 -22.81 2.19 -1.38
N THR A 289 -24.00 1.63 -1.21
CA THR A 289 -24.25 0.19 -1.32
C THR A 289 -25.16 -0.06 -2.52
N THR A 290 -24.70 -0.83 -3.49
CA THR A 290 -25.43 -1.08 -4.74
C THR A 290 -25.04 -2.43 -5.35
N PRO A 291 -25.95 -3.13 -6.06
CA PRO A 291 -25.60 -4.29 -6.87
C PRO A 291 -24.83 -3.95 -8.15
N GLU A 292 -24.71 -2.66 -8.49
CA GLU A 292 -24.01 -2.22 -9.70
C GLU A 292 -22.49 -2.43 -9.65
N ASP A 293 -21.93 -2.87 -10.78
CA ASP A 293 -20.51 -3.12 -10.97
C ASP A 293 -19.63 -1.85 -10.84
N PRO A 294 -18.34 -1.99 -10.46
CA PRO A 294 -17.44 -0.86 -10.29
C PRO A 294 -17.30 0.02 -11.54
N LEU A 295 -17.39 -0.56 -12.74
CA LEU A 295 -17.22 0.19 -13.99
C LEU A 295 -18.30 1.26 -14.20
N THR A 296 -19.54 1.04 -13.73
CA THR A 296 -20.64 2.01 -13.87
C THR A 296 -20.66 3.01 -12.72
N VAL A 297 -20.33 2.55 -11.51
CA VAL A 297 -20.45 3.35 -10.28
C VAL A 297 -19.26 4.29 -10.08
N VAL A 298 -18.04 3.80 -10.28
CA VAL A 298 -16.81 4.54 -9.93
C VAL A 298 -16.73 5.91 -10.62
N PRO A 299 -17.01 6.06 -11.93
CA PRO A 299 -16.99 7.39 -12.56
C PRO A 299 -17.98 8.38 -11.95
N ARG A 300 -19.11 7.90 -11.42
CA ARG A 300 -20.18 8.72 -10.82
C ARG A 300 -19.86 9.20 -9.42
N LEU A 301 -18.92 8.54 -8.75
CA LEU A 301 -18.41 8.95 -7.45
C LEU A 301 -17.33 10.03 -7.56
N ARG A 302 -17.06 10.60 -8.76
CA ARG A 302 -16.00 11.60 -9.01
C ARG A 302 -16.13 12.87 -8.15
N THR A 303 -17.34 13.29 -7.84
CA THR A 303 -17.59 14.53 -7.10
C THR A 303 -18.41 14.24 -5.86
N TRP A 304 -18.24 15.05 -4.82
CA TRP A 304 -19.08 15.01 -3.62
C TRP A 304 -20.59 15.05 -3.93
N ASN A 305 -20.98 15.90 -4.89
CA ASN A 305 -22.37 16.05 -5.34
C ASN A 305 -22.80 14.94 -6.30
N THR A 306 -22.71 13.69 -5.86
CA THR A 306 -23.21 12.55 -6.64
C THR A 306 -24.73 12.62 -6.81
N ARG A 307 -25.21 12.30 -8.02
CA ARG A 307 -26.65 12.19 -8.36
C ARG A 307 -27.21 10.80 -8.07
N MET A 308 -26.63 10.11 -7.09
CA MET A 308 -27.06 8.76 -6.71
C MET A 308 -27.88 8.85 -5.44
N ASP A 309 -29.19 8.65 -5.55
CA ASP A 309 -30.15 8.83 -4.44
C ASP A 309 -29.90 7.87 -3.27
N SER A 310 -29.25 6.73 -3.53
CA SER A 310 -28.84 5.76 -2.53
C SER A 310 -27.48 6.06 -1.88
N ALA A 311 -26.76 7.10 -2.33
CA ALA A 311 -25.49 7.48 -1.74
C ALA A 311 -25.70 8.19 -0.40
N LEU A 312 -24.94 7.74 0.59
CA LEU A 312 -24.85 8.35 1.90
C LEU A 312 -23.65 9.28 1.92
N LEU A 313 -23.88 10.52 2.35
CA LEU A 313 -22.91 11.58 2.39
C LEU A 313 -22.62 11.92 3.85
N GLY A 314 -21.36 12.15 4.18
CA GLY A 314 -21.03 12.83 5.43
C GLY A 314 -19.55 13.08 5.61
N HIS A 315 -19.07 12.99 6.84
CA HIS A 315 -17.71 13.36 7.20
C HIS A 315 -16.97 12.21 7.86
N PHE A 316 -15.65 12.20 7.69
CA PHE A 316 -14.78 11.27 8.38
C PHE A 316 -13.69 11.99 9.17
N ARG A 317 -13.15 11.27 10.16
CA ARG A 317 -11.96 11.67 10.91
C ARG A 317 -11.05 10.48 11.10
N LEU A 318 -9.75 10.76 11.09
CA LEU A 318 -8.72 9.79 11.44
C LEU A 318 -8.44 9.89 12.94
N SER A 319 -8.47 8.75 13.62
CA SER A 319 -7.95 8.60 14.97
C SER A 319 -6.67 7.76 14.89
N GLN A 320 -5.61 8.27 15.49
CA GLN A 320 -4.36 7.54 15.63
C GLN A 320 -4.18 7.24 17.11
N GLU A 321 -4.32 5.97 17.45
CA GLU A 321 -4.05 5.49 18.81
C GLU A 321 -2.55 5.26 19.00
N THR A 322 -2.13 5.16 20.26
CA THR A 322 -0.74 4.93 20.66
C THR A 322 -0.13 3.66 20.07
N ASP A 323 -0.96 2.71 19.64
CA ASP A 323 -0.55 1.38 19.18
C ASP A 323 -0.16 1.34 17.68
N ASN A 324 0.18 2.48 17.07
CA ASN A 324 0.38 2.64 15.62
C ASN A 324 -0.83 2.22 14.75
N GLN A 325 -1.99 2.00 15.37
CA GLN A 325 -3.22 1.66 14.69
C GLN A 325 -3.94 2.93 14.25
N THR A 326 -4.22 3.04 12.95
CA THR A 326 -5.03 4.13 12.40
C THR A 326 -6.45 3.65 12.21
N LYS A 327 -7.39 4.31 12.91
CA LYS A 327 -8.82 4.07 12.79
C LYS A 327 -9.47 5.23 12.03
N VAL A 328 -10.44 4.91 11.21
CA VAL A 328 -11.23 5.86 10.43
C VAL A 328 -12.65 5.80 10.95
N PHE A 329 -13.16 6.92 11.42
CA PHE A 329 -14.55 7.05 11.85
C PHE A 329 -15.28 7.95 10.86
N ALA A 330 -16.36 7.45 10.29
CA ALA A 330 -17.21 8.17 9.36
C ALA A 330 -18.64 8.23 9.89
N VAL A 331 -19.29 9.38 9.72
CA VAL A 331 -20.71 9.57 9.97
C VAL A 331 -21.35 9.99 8.66
N VAL A 332 -22.29 9.20 8.15
CA VAL A 332 -22.93 9.42 6.84
C VAL A 332 -24.45 9.35 6.95
N CYS A 333 -25.16 10.17 6.18
CA CYS A 333 -26.62 10.19 6.13
C CYS A 333 -27.11 10.34 4.68
N LYS A 334 -28.39 10.06 4.45
CA LYS A 334 -28.98 10.36 3.14
C LYS A 334 -28.99 11.86 2.92
N LYS A 335 -28.66 12.29 1.69
CA LYS A 335 -28.79 13.68 1.30
C LYS A 335 -30.23 14.13 1.55
N LYS A 336 -30.40 15.23 2.31
CA LYS A 336 -31.72 15.83 2.51
C LYS A 336 -32.15 16.41 1.17
N GLU A 337 -33.24 15.89 0.61
CA GLU A 337 -33.94 16.58 -0.47
C GLU A 337 -34.57 17.84 0.12
N GLU A 338 -34.15 19.01 -0.34
CA GLU A 338 -34.92 20.23 -0.15
C GLU A 338 -36.19 20.07 -0.96
N LYS A 339 -37.25 19.56 -0.32
CA LYS A 339 -38.59 19.62 -0.90
C LYS A 339 -38.93 21.10 -1.04
N ALA A 340 -38.96 21.60 -2.28
CA ALA A 340 -39.64 22.84 -2.58
C ALA A 340 -41.06 22.73 -2.00
N ALA A 341 -41.47 23.73 -1.22
CA ALA A 341 -42.78 23.72 -0.58
C ALA A 341 -43.88 23.68 -1.65
N GLU A 342 -44.35 22.47 -1.99
CA GLU A 342 -45.56 22.32 -2.76
C GLU A 342 -46.71 22.87 -1.92
N PHE A 343 -47.23 24.04 -2.33
CA PHE A 343 -48.47 24.59 -1.84
C PHE A 343 -49.59 23.58 -2.12
N GLN A 344 -49.92 22.74 -1.15
CA GLN A 344 -50.98 21.75 -1.28
C GLN A 344 -52.36 22.43 -1.40
N ARG A 345 -52.78 22.74 -2.63
CA ARG A 345 -54.20 22.80 -2.98
C ARG A 345 -54.70 21.36 -3.12
N ASN A 346 -55.09 20.72 -2.03
CA ASN A 346 -56.17 19.70 -2.00
C ASN A 346 -56.45 19.26 -0.56
N ARG A 347 -57.69 19.46 -0.14
CA ARG A 347 -58.11 19.58 1.26
C ARG A 347 -58.98 18.41 1.73
N PHE A 348 -58.65 17.14 1.40
CA PHE A 348 -59.54 16.01 1.73
C PHE A 348 -58.93 14.71 2.29
N CYS A 349 -57.63 14.65 2.59
CA CYS A 349 -57.06 13.52 3.36
C CYS A 349 -56.09 14.03 4.43
N ARG A 350 -56.57 14.24 5.67
CA ARG A 350 -55.68 14.38 6.84
C ARG A 350 -55.14 13.00 7.22
N ARG A 351 -54.14 12.50 6.49
CA ARG A 351 -53.18 11.56 7.07
C ARG A 351 -52.21 12.38 7.91
N ASN A 352 -51.98 11.99 9.15
CA ASN A 352 -50.88 12.56 9.93
C ASN A 352 -49.59 12.39 9.11
N PRO A 353 -48.78 13.44 8.93
CA PRO A 353 -47.50 13.28 8.29
C PRO A 353 -46.70 12.23 9.09
N PRO A 354 -46.02 11.28 8.42
CA PRO A 354 -45.20 10.30 9.12
C PRO A 354 -44.17 11.03 9.99
N PRO A 355 -43.82 10.51 11.18
CA PRO A 355 -42.83 11.13 12.03
C PRO A 355 -41.52 11.28 11.25
N GLU A 356 -41.05 12.52 11.12
CA GLU A 356 -39.77 12.80 10.47
C GLU A 356 -38.65 12.30 11.39
N ALA A 357 -38.05 11.17 11.00
CA ALA A 357 -36.88 10.60 11.62
C ALA A 357 -35.64 10.86 10.76
N GLU A 358 -34.56 11.32 11.38
CA GLU A 358 -33.27 11.47 10.72
C GLU A 358 -32.41 10.23 10.98
N HIS A 359 -31.88 9.65 9.91
CA HIS A 359 -31.02 8.46 9.97
C HIS A 359 -29.58 8.84 9.69
N SER A 360 -28.68 8.56 10.65
CA SER A 360 -27.23 8.66 10.46
C SER A 360 -26.56 7.32 10.72
N PHE A 361 -25.60 6.97 9.89
CA PHE A 361 -24.81 5.75 10.00
C PHE A 361 -23.42 6.09 10.51
N HIS A 362 -23.01 5.42 11.59
CA HIS A 362 -21.70 5.59 12.20
C HIS A 362 -20.84 4.37 11.85
N VAL A 363 -19.79 4.61 11.10
CA VAL A 363 -18.90 3.59 10.53
C VAL A 363 -17.52 3.75 11.16
N GLY A 364 -17.02 2.70 11.80
CA GLY A 364 -15.66 2.59 12.31
C GLY A 364 -14.87 1.56 11.51
N LEU A 365 -13.72 1.97 10.97
CA LEU A 365 -12.85 1.13 10.14
C LEU A 365 -11.42 1.17 10.66
N HIS A 366 -10.72 0.05 10.55
CA HIS A 366 -9.29 -0.06 10.82
C HIS A 366 -8.52 -0.03 9.50
N LEU A 367 -7.55 0.86 9.40
CA LEU A 367 -6.67 0.95 8.24
C LEU A 367 -5.51 -0.04 8.37
N SER A 368 -5.38 -0.92 7.40
CA SER A 368 -4.39 -1.98 7.33
C SER A 368 -3.74 -2.03 5.95
N SER A 369 -2.57 -2.67 5.87
CA SER A 369 -1.88 -2.90 4.59
C SER A 369 -2.43 -4.16 3.91
N GLY A 370 -2.65 -4.06 2.60
CA GLY A 370 -3.16 -5.16 1.76
C GLY A 370 -2.13 -5.58 0.73
N GLY A 371 -1.59 -6.79 0.87
CA GLY A 371 -0.60 -7.34 -0.07
C GLY A 371 0.67 -6.49 -0.14
N ARG A 372 1.06 -6.08 -1.36
CA ARG A 372 2.25 -5.25 -1.60
C ARG A 372 2.04 -3.75 -1.37
N GLN A 373 0.80 -3.30 -1.21
CA GLN A 373 0.49 -1.87 -1.03
C GLN A 373 0.22 -1.57 0.44
N SER A 374 0.96 -0.61 0.99
CA SER A 374 0.71 -0.09 2.33
C SER A 374 -0.64 0.62 2.39
N PHE A 375 -1.33 0.47 3.52
CA PHE A 375 -2.53 1.25 3.87
C PHE A 375 -3.67 1.19 2.81
N SER A 376 -3.80 0.05 2.13
CA SER A 376 -4.75 -0.16 1.03
C SER A 376 -6.02 -0.90 1.43
N LYS A 377 -6.17 -1.30 2.69
CA LYS A 377 -7.28 -2.13 3.16
C LYS A 377 -7.98 -1.52 4.38
N LEU A 378 -9.30 -1.40 4.33
CA LEU A 378 -10.14 -0.97 5.45
C LEU A 378 -10.94 -2.15 5.99
N VAL A 379 -10.81 -2.43 7.29
CA VAL A 379 -11.49 -3.54 7.98
C VAL A 379 -12.56 -2.96 8.91
N TRP A 380 -13.73 -3.58 8.97
CA TRP A 380 -14.80 -3.12 9.85
C TRP A 380 -14.43 -3.29 11.33
N ILE A 381 -14.68 -2.24 12.11
CA ILE A 381 -14.61 -2.24 13.58
C ILE A 381 -16.01 -2.07 14.17
N HIS A 382 -16.79 -1.17 13.59
CA HIS A 382 -18.11 -0.82 14.09
C HIS A 382 -19.01 -0.32 12.96
N HIS A 383 -20.30 -0.64 13.00
CA HIS A 383 -21.32 -0.05 12.15
C HIS A 383 -22.61 0.07 12.94
N SER A 384 -23.18 1.27 13.07
CA SER A 384 -24.48 1.48 13.72
C SER A 384 -25.34 2.48 12.96
N CYS A 385 -26.65 2.35 13.12
CA CYS A 385 -27.66 3.29 12.67
C CYS A 385 -28.19 4.06 13.88
N HIS A 386 -28.15 5.39 13.81
CA HIS A 386 -28.72 6.30 14.79
C HIS A 386 -29.97 6.92 14.17
N ILE A 387 -31.11 6.72 14.81
CA ILE A 387 -32.41 7.21 14.38
C ILE A 387 -32.82 8.30 15.37
N THR A 388 -32.86 9.55 14.90
CA THR A 388 -33.23 10.70 15.71
C THR A 388 -34.65 11.14 15.36
N TYR A 389 -35.57 11.08 16.32
CA TYR A 389 -36.94 11.52 16.12
C TYR A 389 -37.05 13.02 16.39
N LYS A 390 -37.41 13.82 15.38
CA LYS A 390 -37.44 15.30 15.50
C LYS A 390 -38.40 15.82 16.57
N GLN A 391 -39.49 15.10 16.81
CA GLN A 391 -40.55 15.53 17.74
C GLN A 391 -40.14 15.38 19.21
N THR A 392 -39.38 14.32 19.53
CA THR A 392 -38.97 14.01 20.92
C THR A 392 -37.51 14.36 21.18
N GLY A 393 -36.68 14.50 20.13
CA GLY A 393 -35.23 14.64 20.25
C GLY A 393 -34.54 13.34 20.67
N GLU A 394 -35.28 12.24 20.85
CA GLU A 394 -34.73 10.96 21.28
C GLU A 394 -33.98 10.27 20.14
N THR A 395 -32.79 9.75 20.45
CA THR A 395 -31.94 9.01 19.52
C THR A 395 -31.93 7.54 19.87
N VAL A 396 -32.46 6.69 18.99
CA VAL A 396 -32.35 5.24 19.11
C VAL A 396 -31.14 4.76 18.31
N VAL A 397 -30.28 3.98 18.95
CA VAL A 397 -29.07 3.44 18.34
C VAL A 397 -29.22 1.94 18.12
N THR A 398 -29.01 1.49 16.89
CA THR A 398 -28.99 0.07 16.53
C THR A 398 -27.63 -0.26 15.95
N ALA A 399 -26.85 -1.08 16.66
CA ALA A 399 -25.58 -1.59 16.18
C ALA A 399 -25.82 -2.80 15.25
N PHE A 400 -25.10 -2.85 14.13
CA PHE A 400 -25.11 -3.99 13.24
C PHE A 400 -24.09 -5.03 13.70
N GLU A 401 -24.46 -6.31 13.63
CA GLU A 401 -23.53 -7.40 13.86
C GLU A 401 -22.54 -7.51 12.68
N LEU A 402 -21.25 -7.42 12.98
CA LEU A 402 -20.18 -7.54 12.01
C LEU A 402 -19.87 -9.01 11.76
N ASP A 403 -20.71 -9.65 10.97
CA ASP A 403 -20.58 -11.05 10.57
C ASP A 403 -19.74 -11.20 9.28
N ARG A 404 -19.81 -12.38 8.66
CA ARG A 404 -19.12 -12.68 7.39
C ARG A 404 -19.61 -11.82 6.21
N MET A 405 -20.72 -11.11 6.33
CA MET A 405 -21.25 -10.23 5.27
C MET A 405 -20.55 -8.85 5.23
N TYR A 406 -19.73 -8.54 6.24
CA TYR A 406 -18.91 -7.35 6.30
C TYR A 406 -17.48 -7.63 5.82
N SER A 407 -17.35 -7.90 4.52
CA SER A 407 -16.04 -8.06 3.89
C SER A 407 -15.25 -6.73 3.92
N PRO A 408 -13.91 -6.80 4.08
CA PRO A 408 -13.07 -5.61 4.12
C PRO A 408 -13.09 -4.88 2.79
N PHE A 409 -12.88 -3.56 2.82
CA PHE A 409 -12.70 -2.79 1.60
C PHE A 409 -11.26 -2.84 1.13
N LEU A 410 -11.09 -2.98 -0.18
CA LEU A 410 -9.81 -2.92 -0.86
C LEU A 410 -9.75 -1.65 -1.70
N PHE A 411 -8.61 -0.96 -1.66
CA PHE A 411 -8.41 0.27 -2.41
C PHE A 411 -8.20 -0.03 -3.91
N ALA A 412 -8.98 0.65 -4.74
CA ALA A 412 -8.82 0.69 -6.18
C ALA A 412 -8.51 2.13 -6.61
N ARG A 413 -7.38 2.31 -7.31
CA ARG A 413 -6.95 3.61 -7.81
C ARG A 413 -7.77 4.03 -9.03
N VAL A 414 -8.15 5.31 -9.09
CA VAL A 414 -8.99 5.83 -10.18
C VAL A 414 -8.36 7.10 -10.77
N LYS A 415 -7.72 6.98 -11.94
CA LYS A 415 -7.00 8.09 -12.59
C LYS A 415 -7.91 9.28 -12.93
N SER A 416 -9.18 9.04 -13.23
CA SER A 416 -10.11 10.10 -13.62
C SER A 416 -10.48 11.05 -12.47
N TYR A 417 -10.24 10.67 -11.21
CA TYR A 417 -10.56 11.53 -10.07
C TYR A 417 -9.64 12.75 -10.00
N THR A 418 -8.36 12.59 -10.33
CA THR A 418 -7.35 13.66 -10.29
C THR A 418 -7.07 14.30 -11.66
N ALA A 419 -7.90 14.01 -12.67
CA ALA A 419 -7.67 14.48 -14.04
C ALA A 419 -7.89 15.99 -14.22
N PHE A 420 -8.66 16.64 -13.35
CA PHE A 420 -8.89 18.09 -13.35
C PHE A 420 -8.71 18.62 -11.93
N SER A 421 -8.21 19.85 -11.83
CA SER A 421 -7.95 20.56 -10.59
C SER A 421 -8.69 21.89 -10.63
N ASP A 422 -9.48 22.18 -9.60
CA ASP A 422 -10.21 23.44 -9.47
C ASP A 422 -9.44 24.46 -8.61
N GLN A 423 -8.58 24.00 -7.71
CA GLN A 423 -7.82 24.81 -6.76
C GLN A 423 -6.42 24.23 -6.51
N PRO A 424 -5.41 25.08 -6.23
CA PRO A 424 -4.10 24.61 -5.78
C PRO A 424 -4.18 24.00 -4.37
N LEU A 425 -3.12 23.27 -4.00
CA LEU A 425 -2.94 22.64 -2.68
C LEU A 425 -3.16 23.59 -1.49
#